data_AF-A0A8R7TJI3-F1
#
_entry.id   AF-A0A8R7TJI3-F1
#
_cell.length_a   1.000
_cell.length_b   1.000
_cell.length_c   1.000
_cell.angle_alpha   90.00
_cell.angle_beta   90.00
_cell.angle_gamma   90.00
#
_symmetry.space_group_name_H-M   'P 1'
#
loop_
_entity.id
_entity.type
_entity.pdbx_description
1 polymer ?
#
loop_
_entity_poly.entity_id
_entity_poly.type
_entity_poly.pdbx_seq_one_letter_code
_entity_poly.pdbx_strand_id
1 'polypeptide(L)'
;GRGAWGCVARSDQGWFVVACAGKLDHLASLLQAEATACIKAIEAASEMGVHRVIFESDSLQLVKALNTSDYDKSSIGVLLREARSLYFASFDAF
;
A
#
# COMPACT_ATOMS: atom_id res chain seq x y z
N GLY A 1 -17.10 -0.94 -9.01
CA GLY A 1 -17.20 0.51 -8.74
C GLY A 1 -15.98 1.22 -9.30
N ARG A 2 -16.01 2.56 -9.30
CA ARG A 2 -14.84 3.41 -9.61
C ARG A 2 -14.37 4.08 -8.32
N GLY A 3 -13.08 4.36 -8.22
CA GLY A 3 -12.47 5.03 -7.09
C GLY A 3 -11.16 5.71 -7.49
N ALA A 4 -10.40 6.12 -6.49
CA ALA A 4 -9.07 6.69 -6.67
C ALA A 4 -8.16 6.19 -5.55
N TRP A 5 -6.86 6.27 -5.78
CA TRP A 5 -5.85 6.11 -4.77
C TRP A 5 -4.99 7.38 -4.70
N GLY A 6 -4.36 7.59 -3.55
CA GLY A 6 -3.38 8.63 -3.36
C GLY A 6 -2.38 8.25 -2.28
N CYS A 7 -1.16 8.74 -2.41
CA CYS A 7 -0.15 8.65 -1.37
C CYS A 7 0.63 9.96 -1.28
N VAL A 8 1.15 10.24 -0.09
CA VAL A 8 2.03 11.37 0.19
C VAL A 8 3.26 10.84 0.90
N ALA A 9 4.43 11.06 0.31
CA ALA A 9 5.70 10.78 0.96
C ALA A 9 6.21 12.03 1.68
N ARG A 10 6.66 11.83 2.92
CA ARG A 10 7.30 12.85 3.73
C ARG A 10 8.69 12.39 4.14
N SER A 11 9.62 13.32 4.32
CA SER A 11 10.91 13.02 4.91
C SER A 11 10.77 12.73 6.40
N ASP A 12 11.86 12.26 7.02
CA ASP A 12 11.98 12.05 8.46
C ASP A 12 11.73 13.32 9.29
N GLN A 13 11.93 14.50 8.70
CA GLN A 13 11.65 15.81 9.30
C GLN A 13 10.21 16.30 9.03
N GLY A 14 9.37 15.47 8.39
CA GLY A 14 7.99 15.79 8.06
C GLY A 14 7.81 16.67 6.81
N TRP A 15 8.88 16.99 6.09
CA TRP A 15 8.78 17.78 4.85
C TRP A 15 8.11 16.99 3.75
N PHE A 16 7.26 17.65 2.98
CA PHE A 16 6.70 17.09 1.76
C PHE A 16 7.82 16.72 0.77
N VAL A 17 7.78 15.49 0.24
CA VAL A 17 8.71 15.02 -0.79
C VAL A 17 7.98 14.85 -2.12
N VAL A 18 6.92 14.03 -2.13
CA VAL A 18 6.13 13.77 -3.34
C VAL A 18 4.71 13.37 -2.97
N ALA A 19 3.77 13.62 -3.88
CA ALA A 19 2.43 13.06 -3.86
C ALA A 19 2.17 12.32 -5.16
N CYS A 20 1.53 11.15 -5.06
CA CYS A 20 1.10 10.36 -6.20
C CYS A 20 -0.40 10.11 -6.08
N ALA A 21 -1.10 10.05 -7.22
CA ALA A 21 -2.51 9.72 -7.25
C ALA A 21 -2.88 9.06 -8.57
N GLY A 22 -3.94 8.28 -8.56
CA GLY A 22 -4.46 7.64 -9.76
C GLY A 22 -5.90 7.17 -9.61
N LYS A 23 -6.49 6.76 -10.74
CA LYS A 23 -7.84 6.22 -10.78
C LYS A 23 -7.82 4.72 -10.52
N LEU A 24 -8.89 4.22 -9.91
CA LEU A 24 -9.15 2.80 -9.71
C LEU A 24 -10.46 2.45 -10.40
N ASP A 25 -10.41 1.45 -11.26
CA ASP A 25 -11.58 0.88 -11.92
C ASP A 25 -11.85 -0.53 -11.37
N HIS A 26 -13.05 -1.04 -11.61
CA HIS A 26 -13.45 -2.41 -11.23
C HIS A 26 -13.32 -2.76 -9.75
N LEU A 27 -13.50 -1.78 -8.85
CA LEU A 27 -13.49 -2.02 -7.41
C LEU A 27 -14.67 -2.87 -6.96
N ALA A 28 -14.40 -3.98 -6.28
CA ALA A 28 -15.36 -4.88 -5.65
C ALA A 28 -15.54 -4.60 -4.15
N SER A 29 -14.58 -3.94 -3.50
CA SER A 29 -14.68 -3.54 -2.09
C SER A 29 -13.81 -2.31 -1.77
N LEU A 30 -14.08 -1.66 -0.64
CA LEU A 30 -13.23 -0.59 -0.12
C LEU A 30 -11.84 -1.11 0.24
N LEU A 31 -11.75 -2.30 0.85
CA LEU A 31 -10.48 -2.93 1.18
C LEU A 31 -9.62 -3.21 -0.06
N GLN A 32 -10.23 -3.47 -1.22
CA GLN A 32 -9.50 -3.58 -2.49
C GLN A 32 -8.88 -2.25 -2.89
N ALA A 33 -9.60 -1.15 -2.74
CA ALA A 33 -9.08 0.18 -3.05
C ALA A 33 -7.88 0.50 -2.15
N GLU A 34 -8.00 0.25 -0.85
CA GLU A 34 -6.96 0.45 0.16
C GLU A 34 -5.71 -0.42 -0.11
N ALA A 35 -5.91 -1.71 -0.39
CA ALA A 35 -4.81 -2.60 -0.72
C ALA A 35 -4.08 -2.16 -2.00
N THR A 36 -4.82 -1.68 -3.00
CA THR A 36 -4.24 -1.18 -4.25
C THR A 36 -3.47 0.12 -4.02
N ALA A 37 -4.00 1.03 -3.20
CA ALA A 37 -3.31 2.26 -2.81
C ALA A 37 -2.00 1.95 -2.07
N CYS A 38 -2.00 0.94 -1.19
CA CYS A 38 -0.80 0.47 -0.48
C CYS A 38 0.26 -0.08 -1.44
N ILE A 39 -0.12 -0.95 -2.39
CA ILE A 39 0.79 -1.46 -3.43
C ILE A 39 1.42 -0.30 -4.21
N LYS A 40 0.59 0.66 -4.65
CA LYS A 40 1.08 1.83 -5.40
C LYS A 40 2.02 2.71 -4.58
N ALA A 41 1.78 2.84 -3.28
CA ALA A 41 2.67 3.55 -2.38
C ALA A 41 4.02 2.82 -2.20
N ILE A 42 4.01 1.48 -2.10
CA ILE A 42 5.21 0.65 -2.02
C ILE A 42 6.05 0.77 -3.30
N GLU A 43 5.41 0.64 -4.46
CA GLU A 43 6.06 0.80 -5.77
C GLU A 43 6.71 2.19 -5.88
N ALA A 44 5.97 3.26 -5.57
CA ALA A 44 6.49 4.62 -5.63
C ALA A 44 7.68 4.83 -4.70
N ALA A 45 7.62 4.32 -3.45
CA ALA A 45 8.73 4.45 -2.50
C ALA A 45 9.96 3.63 -2.94
N SER A 46 9.76 2.46 -3.55
CA SER A 46 10.81 1.63 -4.11
C SER A 46 11.49 2.31 -5.31
N GLU A 47 10.70 2.88 -6.23
CA GLU A 47 11.19 3.65 -7.39
C GLU A 47 11.98 4.91 -6.98
N MET A 48 11.67 5.51 -5.84
CA MET A 48 12.42 6.63 -5.26
C MET A 48 13.77 6.22 -4.65
N GLY A 49 14.06 4.92 -4.54
CA GLY A 49 15.29 4.41 -3.90
C GLY A 49 15.31 4.59 -2.38
N VAL A 50 14.14 4.66 -1.74
CA VAL A 50 14.04 4.79 -0.28
C VAL A 50 14.24 3.42 0.36
N HIS A 51 15.21 3.29 1.27
CA HIS A 51 15.46 2.02 1.97
C HIS A 51 14.71 1.89 3.31
N ARG A 52 14.33 3.02 3.92
CA ARG A 52 13.61 3.04 5.20
C ARG A 52 12.34 3.84 5.06
N VAL A 53 11.20 3.16 5.20
CA VAL A 53 9.87 3.74 5.01
C VAL A 53 8.95 3.31 6.14
N ILE A 54 8.09 4.24 6.56
CA ILE A 54 6.97 3.98 7.46
C ILE A 54 5.70 4.19 6.63
N PHE A 55 4.92 3.12 6.42
CA PHE A 55 3.64 3.22 5.73
C PHE A 55 2.54 3.56 6.72
N GLU A 56 1.86 4.68 6.47
CA GLU A 56 0.69 5.14 7.22
C GLU A 56 -0.57 4.91 6.38
N SER A 57 -1.66 4.45 7.03
CA SER A 57 -2.98 4.33 6.42
C SER A 57 -4.03 4.67 7.46
N ASP A 58 -5.10 5.32 7.02
CA ASP A 58 -6.31 5.59 7.80
C ASP A 58 -7.26 4.38 7.85
N SER A 59 -7.01 3.35 7.04
CA SER A 59 -7.78 2.12 7.00
C SER A 59 -7.27 1.10 8.03
N LEU A 60 -7.91 1.09 9.20
CA LEU A 60 -7.66 0.06 10.22
C LEU A 60 -7.90 -1.37 9.67
N GLN A 61 -8.81 -1.52 8.71
CA GLN A 61 -9.07 -2.81 8.06
C GLN A 61 -7.86 -3.27 7.24
N LEU A 62 -7.26 -2.38 6.45
CA LEU A 62 -6.05 -2.68 5.68
C LEU A 62 -4.91 -3.05 6.63
N VAL A 63 -4.65 -2.24 7.65
CA VAL A 63 -3.57 -2.47 8.61
C VAL A 63 -3.73 -3.85 9.27
N LYS A 64 -4.94 -4.21 9.72
CA LYS A 64 -5.22 -5.55 10.27
C LYS A 64 -5.01 -6.65 9.24
N ALA A 65 -5.48 -6.47 8.02
CA ALA A 65 -5.40 -7.48 6.97
C ALA A 65 -3.96 -7.75 6.50
N LEU A 66 -3.07 -6.75 6.56
CA LEU A 66 -1.65 -6.92 6.27
C LEU A 66 -0.90 -7.64 7.40
N ASN A 67 -1.29 -7.41 8.66
CA ASN A 67 -0.63 -7.96 9.85
C ASN A 67 -1.20 -9.32 10.32
N THR A 68 -2.21 -9.86 9.63
CA THR A 68 -2.86 -11.14 9.97
C THR A 68 -3.01 -12.02 8.74
N SER A 69 -3.38 -13.29 8.96
CA SER A 69 -3.70 -14.25 7.89
C SER A 69 -5.21 -14.39 7.64
N ASP A 70 -6.04 -13.53 8.24
CA ASP A 70 -7.51 -13.64 8.22
C ASP A 70 -8.09 -13.65 6.80
N TYR A 71 -7.42 -12.98 5.87
CA TYR A 71 -7.86 -12.80 4.49
C TYR A 71 -7.12 -13.71 3.49
N ASP A 72 -6.21 -14.59 3.93
CA ASP A 72 -5.35 -15.36 3.01
C ASP A 72 -6.13 -16.31 2.09
N LYS A 73 -7.30 -16.78 2.52
CA LYS A 73 -8.20 -17.66 1.73
C LYS A 73 -9.27 -16.89 0.94
N SER A 74 -9.28 -15.57 1.03
CA SER A 74 -10.28 -14.72 0.37
C SER A 74 -9.78 -14.24 -1.00
N SER A 75 -10.69 -13.75 -1.84
CA SER A 75 -10.35 -13.13 -3.12
C SER A 75 -9.42 -11.93 -2.97
N ILE A 76 -9.54 -11.16 -1.87
CA ILE A 76 -8.67 -10.02 -1.59
C ILE A 76 -7.28 -10.43 -1.07
N GLY A 77 -7.14 -11.66 -0.57
CA GLY A 77 -5.89 -12.20 -0.03
C GLY A 77 -4.73 -12.15 -1.03
N VAL A 78 -5.01 -12.24 -2.32
CA VAL A 78 -4.00 -12.13 -3.38
C VAL A 78 -3.33 -10.76 -3.38
N LEU A 79 -4.11 -9.67 -3.30
CA LEU A 79 -3.58 -8.30 -3.26
C LEU A 79 -2.83 -8.02 -1.95
N LEU A 80 -3.34 -8.53 -0.83
CA LEU A 80 -2.65 -8.39 0.46
C LEU A 80 -1.31 -9.12 0.46
N ARG A 81 -1.26 -10.31 -0.15
CA ARG A 81 -0.01 -11.06 -0.30
C ARG A 81 0.96 -10.36 -1.24
N GLU A 82 0.47 -9.76 -2.32
CA GLU A 82 1.29 -8.95 -3.23
C GLU A 82 1.90 -7.74 -2.50
N ALA A 83 1.09 -6.98 -1.75
CA ALA A 83 1.57 -5.86 -0.94
C ALA A 83 2.66 -6.30 0.04
N ARG A 84 2.44 -7.40 0.78
CA ARG A 84 3.47 -7.95 1.69
C ARG A 84 4.74 -8.34 0.94
N SER A 85 4.63 -9.11 -0.14
CA SER A 85 5.79 -9.56 -0.91
C SER A 85 6.60 -8.39 -1.48
N LEU A 86 5.94 -7.37 -2.03
CA LEU A 86 6.60 -6.17 -2.54
C LEU A 86 7.28 -5.38 -1.44
N TYR A 87 6.65 -5.26 -0.27
CA TYR A 87 7.25 -4.64 0.91
C TYR A 87 8.54 -5.36 1.32
N PHE A 88 8.47 -6.68 1.51
CA PHE A 88 9.64 -7.49 1.88
C PHE A 88 10.76 -7.37 0.85
N ALA A 89 10.43 -7.45 -0.45
CA ALA A 89 11.42 -7.34 -1.52
C ALA A 89 12.08 -5.96 -1.61
N SER A 90 11.35 -4.89 -1.26
CA SER A 90 11.85 -3.51 -1.42
C SER A 90 12.57 -2.97 -0.19
N PHE A 91 12.13 -3.33 1.03
CA PHE A 91 12.58 -2.66 2.26
C PHE A 91 13.12 -3.57 3.34
N ASP A 92 12.73 -4.86 3.38
CA ASP A 92 13.14 -5.78 4.46
C ASP A 92 14.23 -6.77 4.00
N ALA A 93 14.53 -6.80 2.70
CA ALA A 93 15.58 -7.64 2.11
C ALA A 93 17.01 -7.07 2.26
N PHE A 94 17.21 -5.95 2.98
CA PHE A 94 18.49 -5.24 3.10
C PHE A 94 18.92 -5.01 4.54
#